data_AF-A0AAD1XAZ4-F1
#
_entry.id   AF-A0AAD1XAZ4-F1
#
_cell.length_a   1.000
_cell.length_b   1.000
_cell.length_c   1.000
_cell.angle_alpha   90.00
_cell.angle_beta   90.00
_cell.angle_gamma   90.00
#
_symmetry.space_group_name_H-M   'P 1'
#
loop_
_entity.id
_entity.type
_entity.pdbx_description
1 polymer ?
#
loop_
_entity_poly.entity_id
_entity_poly.type
_entity_poly.pdbx_seq_one_letter_code
_entity_poly.pdbx_strand_id
1 'polypeptide(L)'
;MHSVFSKRILTTKSGAFAQRKLMTSRLIMNPSMFFHQASSAGFRSYNCALNPVMKRIPPFGIKQLFRTPARGYVSDLAEAHEMYGLFRKGQNIGYLSTLMEDPSDAKLVTKENYKDELNFYHGIPELAENIFDKLVQIKVSSCSKVPFNSPTGTWLQVIYPFAENQRLADKYRKFADGHLLVGKLLEEIDALCAESAYRFIRGNSNDLSKVSKVTAAVDQVEFKTPLLVDENLKINTYVIYCGSSTIYTKADIYSQEKGSDKWKYKGHTIFIMAARKGDKAYKLPKMVFEGEEYPDVAKPREALGEELKNYIINLNTDLFKQPPNRRESEHIYELFKKQKFGNPKEYKTVSDTVLSHNTLMQPQETNTYGKIFGGYLMNRAAESAVMNVKKFTEEVNPEILYIDTIKFIKPVEVGHIMQFISRITYTTGNMMRVAVSALDITEKNKEGDLTNEFHFVFKLKGQYNIYPGTYYDSLLYLEGKRRTEYLLNF
;
A
#
# COMPACT_ATOMS: atom_id res chain seq x y z
N MET A 1 -7.29 -9.26 -66.42
CA MET A 1 -8.15 -10.41 -66.73
C MET A 1 -8.89 -10.79 -65.46
N HIS A 2 -10.10 -10.24 -65.34
CA HIS A 2 -11.36 -10.98 -65.33
C HIS A 2 -11.66 -11.58 -63.94
N SER A 3 -12.46 -10.96 -63.08
CA SER A 3 -13.92 -10.71 -63.23
C SER A 3 -14.68 -12.04 -63.34
N VAL A 4 -15.82 -12.34 -62.69
CA VAL A 4 -16.85 -11.49 -62.08
C VAL A 4 -18.11 -12.37 -61.83
N PHE A 5 -19.05 -11.87 -61.02
CA PHE A 5 -20.51 -12.14 -60.98
C PHE A 5 -21.05 -13.49 -60.42
N SER A 6 -22.24 -13.55 -59.80
CA SER A 6 -23.24 -12.54 -59.42
C SER A 6 -24.37 -13.12 -58.54
N LYS A 7 -24.94 -12.25 -57.69
CA LYS A 7 -26.37 -11.88 -57.53
C LYS A 7 -27.48 -12.96 -57.42
N ARG A 8 -28.36 -12.74 -56.43
CA ARG A 8 -29.76 -12.24 -56.57
C ARG A 8 -30.18 -11.60 -55.21
N ILE A 9 -30.68 -10.35 -55.02
CA ILE A 9 -31.79 -9.55 -55.62
C ILE A 9 -33.15 -10.20 -55.31
N LEU A 10 -34.23 -9.59 -54.76
CA LEU A 10 -34.76 -8.25 -54.37
C LEU A 10 -35.94 -8.55 -53.35
N THR A 11 -36.63 -7.66 -52.62
CA THR A 11 -37.42 -6.47 -53.00
C THR A 11 -37.98 -5.72 -51.76
N THR A 12 -37.65 -4.43 -51.66
CA THR A 12 -38.54 -3.23 -51.52
C THR A 12 -39.83 -3.23 -50.67
N LYS A 13 -39.97 -2.21 -49.80
CA LYS A 13 -40.95 -1.10 -49.97
C LYS A 13 -40.72 0.08 -49.01
N SER A 14 -41.07 1.25 -49.52
CA SER A 14 -40.86 2.65 -49.11
C SER A 14 -41.94 3.23 -48.19
N GLY A 15 -41.64 4.33 -47.46
CA GLY A 15 -42.68 5.18 -46.84
C GLY A 15 -42.19 6.39 -46.01
N ALA A 16 -42.03 7.55 -46.68
CA ALA A 16 -42.24 8.97 -46.30
C ALA A 16 -42.10 9.55 -44.87
N PHE A 17 -41.27 10.61 -44.79
CA PHE A 17 -41.46 11.98 -44.21
C PHE A 17 -42.42 12.26 -43.04
N ALA A 18 -41.90 12.91 -41.97
CA ALA A 18 -42.50 14.10 -41.33
C ALA A 18 -41.52 14.84 -40.40
N GLN A 19 -41.23 16.12 -40.69
CA GLN A 19 -40.68 17.11 -39.76
C GLN A 19 -41.79 17.65 -38.84
N ARG A 20 -41.51 17.86 -37.54
CA ARG A 20 -42.23 18.84 -36.70
C ARG A 20 -41.30 19.54 -35.70
N LYS A 21 -41.26 20.88 -35.80
CA LYS A 21 -40.84 21.85 -34.78
C LYS A 21 -41.80 21.87 -33.58
N LEU A 22 -41.32 22.25 -32.40
CA LEU A 22 -42.00 23.06 -31.34
C LEU A 22 -40.98 23.30 -30.18
N MET A 23 -40.36 24.48 -30.07
CA MET A 23 -40.71 25.65 -29.22
C MET A 23 -40.83 25.42 -27.69
N THR A 24 -39.82 25.92 -26.98
CA THR A 24 -39.80 26.70 -25.71
C THR A 24 -40.95 26.63 -24.70
N SER A 25 -40.60 26.41 -23.42
CA SER A 25 -40.98 27.30 -22.30
C SER A 25 -40.16 27.03 -21.02
N ARG A 26 -39.67 28.13 -20.40
CA ARG A 26 -39.13 28.19 -19.03
C ARG A 26 -40.31 28.28 -18.06
N LEU A 27 -40.22 27.63 -16.90
CA LEU A 27 -41.03 27.99 -15.72
C LEU A 27 -40.19 27.83 -14.45
N ILE A 28 -40.02 28.96 -13.78
CA ILE A 28 -39.42 29.17 -12.47
C ILE A 28 -40.56 29.01 -11.44
N MET A 29 -40.34 28.28 -10.35
CA MET A 29 -41.23 28.33 -9.17
C MET A 29 -40.42 28.44 -7.87
N ASN A 30 -40.66 29.55 -7.17
CA ASN A 30 -40.35 29.81 -5.77
C ASN A 30 -41.36 29.08 -4.86
N PRO A 31 -40.96 28.59 -3.68
CA PRO A 31 -41.90 28.30 -2.61
C PRO A 31 -41.72 29.26 -1.43
N SER A 32 -42.70 30.13 -1.23
CA SER A 32 -42.95 30.84 0.02
C SER A 32 -44.39 30.60 0.44
N MET A 33 -44.60 30.44 1.76
CA MET A 33 -45.87 30.35 2.50
C MET A 33 -46.53 28.97 2.54
N PHE A 34 -46.39 28.31 3.69
CA PHE A 34 -47.53 27.89 4.51
C PHE A 34 -47.12 27.95 5.99
N PHE A 35 -47.80 28.80 6.76
CA PHE A 35 -47.75 28.87 8.22
C PHE A 35 -49.18 29.02 8.74
N HIS A 36 -49.36 28.59 10.01
CA HIS A 36 -50.57 28.53 10.86
C HIS A 36 -51.37 27.23 10.77
N GLN A 37 -51.79 26.59 11.87
CA GLN A 37 -51.72 26.88 13.31
C GLN A 37 -52.10 25.57 14.05
N ALA A 38 -51.41 25.22 15.13
CA ALA A 38 -52.00 24.42 16.22
C ALA A 38 -51.17 24.59 17.49
N SER A 39 -51.86 24.85 18.59
CA SER A 39 -51.41 25.38 19.87
C SER A 39 -51.04 24.31 20.90
N SER A 40 -50.13 24.69 21.78
CA SER A 40 -49.98 24.32 23.20
C SER A 40 -50.56 22.98 23.71
N ALA A 41 -49.67 22.03 24.01
CA ALA A 41 -49.85 21.09 25.13
C ALA A 41 -48.51 20.44 25.53
N GLY A 42 -48.16 20.54 26.82
CA GLY A 42 -47.39 19.51 27.53
C GLY A 42 -45.87 19.52 27.36
N PHE A 43 -45.20 20.30 28.21
CA PHE A 43 -43.85 19.95 28.69
C PHE A 43 -43.91 18.54 29.31
N ARG A 44 -43.37 17.53 28.61
CA ARG A 44 -42.93 16.27 29.20
C ARG A 44 -41.44 16.12 28.91
N SER A 45 -40.67 16.18 29.98
CA SER A 45 -39.27 15.80 30.07
C SER A 45 -39.07 14.40 29.50
N TYR A 46 -38.64 14.32 28.24
CA TYR A 46 -37.95 13.12 27.78
C TYR A 46 -36.48 13.28 28.16
N ASN A 47 -36.11 12.58 29.23
CA ASN A 47 -34.75 12.12 29.45
C ASN A 47 -34.32 11.32 28.22
N CYS A 48 -33.81 12.01 27.19
CA CYS A 48 -33.01 11.39 26.16
C CYS A 48 -31.68 11.04 26.80
N ALA A 49 -31.60 9.80 27.28
CA ALA A 49 -30.36 9.13 27.61
C ALA A 49 -29.33 9.45 26.51
N LEU A 50 -28.26 10.13 26.93
CA LEU A 50 -27.03 10.30 26.18
C LEU A 50 -26.65 8.94 25.59
N ASN A 51 -26.81 8.80 24.28
CA ASN A 51 -26.43 7.60 23.56
C ASN A 51 -24.90 7.61 23.44
N PRO A 52 -24.13 6.78 24.17
CA PRO A 52 -22.68 6.82 24.11
C PRO A 52 -22.27 5.91 22.96
N VAL A 53 -22.43 6.38 21.72
CA VAL A 53 -21.82 5.73 20.55
C VAL A 53 -20.62 6.56 20.10
N MET A 54 -19.78 6.93 21.06
CA MET A 54 -18.33 6.81 20.86
C MET A 54 -17.95 5.41 21.29
N LYS A 55 -18.16 4.41 20.42
CA LYS A 55 -17.31 3.22 20.50
C LYS A 55 -15.91 3.69 20.11
N ARG A 56 -15.17 4.14 21.12
CA ARG A 56 -13.71 4.21 21.09
C ARG A 56 -13.24 2.89 20.49
N ILE A 57 -12.57 2.92 19.35
CA ILE A 57 -11.67 1.81 19.01
C ILE A 57 -10.67 1.80 20.16
N PRO A 58 -10.64 0.77 21.02
CA PRO A 58 -9.80 0.81 22.20
C PRO A 58 -8.34 0.89 21.74
N PRO A 59 -7.50 1.76 22.34
CA PRO A 59 -6.06 1.57 22.25
C PRO A 59 -5.77 0.19 22.86
N PHE A 60 -5.43 -0.77 22.01
CA PHE A 60 -5.43 -2.19 22.33
C PHE A 60 -4.40 -2.53 23.42
N GLY A 61 -4.86 -3.28 24.42
CA GLY A 61 -4.05 -3.76 25.52
C GLY A 61 -3.27 -5.01 25.15
N ILE A 62 -2.01 -4.85 24.75
CA ILE A 62 -1.03 -5.96 24.67
C ILE A 62 0.11 -5.79 25.68
N LYS A 63 -0.03 -4.89 26.66
CA LYS A 63 0.96 -4.72 27.74
C LYS A 63 1.23 -6.00 28.56
N GLN A 64 0.36 -7.01 28.50
CA GLN A 64 0.50 -8.23 29.30
C GLN A 64 1.08 -9.45 28.56
N LEU A 65 1.06 -9.49 27.21
CA LEU A 65 1.58 -10.63 26.43
C LEU A 65 3.05 -10.44 26.00
N PHE A 66 3.51 -9.21 25.85
CA PHE A 66 4.90 -8.89 25.54
C PHE A 66 5.71 -8.68 26.83
N ARG A 67 5.95 -9.75 27.59
CA ARG A 67 6.93 -9.71 28.69
C ARG A 67 8.28 -10.16 28.16
N THR A 68 9.22 -9.20 28.07
CA THR A 68 10.68 -9.34 27.87
C THR A 68 11.15 -10.35 26.82
N PRO A 69 11.92 -9.94 25.79
CA PRO A 69 12.47 -10.89 24.83
C PRO A 69 13.31 -11.97 25.54
N ALA A 70 13.26 -13.19 25.01
CA ALA A 70 14.05 -14.32 25.51
C ALA A 70 15.55 -13.94 25.56
N ARG A 71 16.33 -14.58 26.45
CA ARG A 71 17.77 -14.33 26.56
C ARG A 71 18.46 -14.60 25.21
N GLY A 72 19.14 -13.58 24.68
CA GLY A 72 19.91 -13.64 23.41
C GLY A 72 19.76 -12.38 22.56
N TYR A 73 18.62 -11.71 22.70
CA TYR A 73 18.15 -10.58 21.89
C TYR A 73 18.87 -9.22 22.14
N VAL A 74 20.00 -9.17 22.83
CA VAL A 74 20.35 -8.00 23.68
C VAL A 74 21.25 -6.93 23.05
N SER A 75 21.98 -7.17 21.94
CA SER A 75 22.81 -6.10 21.37
C SER A 75 22.03 -5.09 20.52
N ASP A 76 21.13 -5.56 19.66
CA ASP A 76 20.40 -4.68 18.73
C ASP A 76 19.11 -4.12 19.35
N LEU A 77 18.45 -4.85 20.26
CA LEU A 77 17.21 -4.36 20.89
C LEU A 77 17.43 -3.23 21.89
N ALA A 78 18.62 -3.05 22.46
CA ALA A 78 18.90 -1.93 23.36
C ALA A 78 18.97 -0.60 22.59
N GLU A 79 19.72 -0.54 21.49
CA GLU A 79 19.74 0.61 20.57
C GLU A 79 18.38 0.84 19.93
N ALA A 80 17.71 -0.25 19.56
CA ALA A 80 16.36 -0.18 19.02
C ALA A 80 15.39 0.36 20.08
N HIS A 81 15.39 -0.15 21.33
CA HIS A 81 14.59 0.35 22.46
C HIS A 81 14.85 1.83 22.79
N GLU A 82 16.10 2.29 22.68
CA GLU A 82 16.47 3.68 22.91
C GLU A 82 15.94 4.60 21.77
N MET A 83 15.97 4.13 20.51
CA MET A 83 15.27 4.78 19.38
C MET A 83 13.73 4.72 19.49
N TYR A 84 13.16 3.64 20.05
CA TYR A 84 11.71 3.45 20.22
C TYR A 84 11.11 4.33 21.33
N GLY A 85 11.93 5.04 22.10
CA GLY A 85 11.50 6.01 23.09
C GLY A 85 10.71 7.20 22.53
N LEU A 86 10.85 7.50 21.22
CA LEU A 86 10.31 8.71 20.59
C LEU A 86 9.02 8.50 19.76
N PHE A 87 8.70 7.28 19.29
CA PHE A 87 7.50 7.04 18.45
C PHE A 87 6.82 5.68 18.73
N ARG A 88 5.50 5.72 18.95
CA ARG A 88 4.56 4.59 19.07
C ARG A 88 4.97 3.46 20.03
N LYS A 89 4.80 3.66 21.35
CA LYS A 89 5.12 2.63 22.38
C LYS A 89 4.26 1.36 22.34
N GLY A 90 3.15 1.32 21.60
CA GLY A 90 2.22 0.18 21.57
C GLY A 90 2.39 -0.76 20.38
N GLN A 91 2.37 -0.19 19.16
CA GLN A 91 2.39 -0.97 17.92
C GLN A 91 3.78 -1.56 17.61
N ASN A 92 4.86 -0.82 17.85
CA ASN A 92 6.22 -1.24 17.50
C ASN A 92 6.67 -2.52 18.25
N ILE A 93 6.19 -2.76 19.48
CA ILE A 93 6.58 -3.95 20.27
C ILE A 93 6.10 -5.24 19.59
N GLY A 94 4.91 -5.23 18.99
CA GLY A 94 4.37 -6.38 18.27
C GLY A 94 5.25 -6.79 17.10
N TYR A 95 5.59 -5.87 16.21
CA TYR A 95 6.43 -6.15 15.04
C TYR A 95 7.83 -6.64 15.42
N LEU A 96 8.45 -6.03 16.44
CA LEU A 96 9.80 -6.38 16.88
C LEU A 96 9.85 -7.73 17.58
N SER A 97 8.80 -8.08 18.31
CA SER A 97 8.68 -9.40 18.95
C SER A 97 8.55 -10.57 17.95
N THR A 98 8.40 -10.26 16.66
CA THR A 98 8.32 -11.26 15.57
C THR A 98 9.57 -11.31 14.69
N LEU A 99 10.61 -10.52 14.99
CA LEU A 99 11.89 -10.54 14.29
C LEU A 99 12.47 -11.95 14.24
N MET A 100 13.18 -12.25 13.16
CA MET A 100 13.83 -13.54 12.97
C MET A 100 15.29 -13.33 12.62
N GLU A 101 16.16 -14.05 13.31
CA GLU A 101 17.58 -14.12 12.99
C GLU A 101 17.80 -15.01 11.76
N ASP A 102 19.03 -14.98 11.24
CA ASP A 102 19.45 -15.86 10.15
C ASP A 102 19.38 -17.32 10.64
N PRO A 103 18.57 -18.20 10.01
CA PRO A 103 18.47 -19.59 10.41
C PRO A 103 19.81 -20.31 10.35
N SER A 104 20.07 -21.22 11.30
CA SER A 104 21.32 -22.00 11.31
C SER A 104 21.48 -22.91 10.08
N ASP A 105 20.39 -23.18 9.36
CA ASP A 105 20.35 -23.99 8.15
C ASP A 105 20.29 -23.15 6.85
N ALA A 106 20.51 -21.84 6.94
CA ALA A 106 20.54 -20.93 5.81
C ALA A 106 21.67 -21.30 4.82
N LYS A 107 21.32 -21.43 3.55
CA LYS A 107 22.25 -21.73 2.45
C LYS A 107 22.21 -20.66 1.39
N LEU A 108 23.36 -20.43 0.73
CA LEU A 108 23.46 -19.52 -0.40
C LEU A 108 22.77 -20.12 -1.63
N VAL A 109 21.98 -19.31 -2.33
CA VAL A 109 21.48 -19.65 -3.66
C VAL A 109 22.59 -19.43 -4.68
N THR A 110 22.80 -20.42 -5.52
CA THR A 110 23.85 -20.49 -6.55
C THR A 110 23.23 -20.55 -7.93
N LYS A 111 24.03 -20.36 -8.99
CA LYS A 111 23.56 -20.48 -10.37
C LYS A 111 23.10 -21.90 -10.69
N GLU A 112 23.59 -22.89 -9.97
CA GLU A 112 23.29 -24.30 -10.17
C GLU A 112 21.95 -24.68 -9.53
N ASN A 113 21.60 -24.10 -8.37
CA ASN A 113 20.41 -24.48 -7.60
C ASN A 113 19.26 -23.46 -7.65
N TYR A 114 19.43 -22.29 -8.30
CA TYR A 114 18.42 -21.22 -8.22
C TYR A 114 17.02 -21.67 -8.69
N LYS A 115 16.90 -22.51 -9.71
CA LYS A 115 15.60 -22.98 -10.20
C LYS A 115 14.88 -23.88 -9.18
N ASP A 116 15.65 -24.59 -8.38
CA ASP A 116 15.12 -25.49 -7.36
C ASP A 116 14.73 -24.73 -6.11
N GLU A 117 15.41 -23.61 -5.81
CA GLU A 117 15.21 -22.81 -4.60
C GLU A 117 14.27 -21.62 -4.80
N LEU A 118 14.26 -21.02 -5.99
CA LEU A 118 13.54 -19.79 -6.33
C LEU A 118 12.67 -20.05 -7.57
N ASN A 119 11.36 -20.21 -7.36
CA ASN A 119 10.46 -20.57 -8.46
C ASN A 119 9.72 -19.36 -9.04
N PHE A 120 9.64 -18.25 -8.30
CA PHE A 120 8.92 -17.03 -8.70
C PHE A 120 9.83 -15.95 -9.29
N TYR A 121 11.14 -16.16 -9.25
CA TYR A 121 12.15 -15.27 -9.79
C TYR A 121 12.07 -15.04 -11.31
N HIS A 122 11.23 -15.80 -12.01
CA HIS A 122 10.95 -15.61 -13.44
C HIS A 122 10.04 -14.40 -13.75
N GLY A 123 9.35 -13.83 -12.73
CA GLY A 123 8.43 -12.70 -12.91
C GLY A 123 9.06 -11.30 -12.78
N ILE A 124 10.33 -11.19 -12.38
CA ILE A 124 11.08 -9.92 -12.36
C ILE A 124 12.41 -10.13 -13.07
N PRO A 125 12.43 -9.97 -14.42
CA PRO A 125 13.63 -10.16 -15.23
C PRO A 125 14.84 -9.37 -14.71
N GLU A 126 14.63 -8.14 -14.23
CA GLU A 126 15.69 -7.26 -13.73
C GLU A 126 16.38 -7.79 -12.46
N LEU A 127 15.66 -8.44 -11.54
CA LEU A 127 16.22 -9.01 -10.31
C LEU A 127 16.89 -10.36 -10.61
N ALA A 128 16.34 -11.16 -11.52
CA ALA A 128 16.95 -12.39 -12.01
C ALA A 128 18.29 -12.11 -12.71
N GLU A 129 18.35 -11.12 -13.60
CA GLU A 129 19.60 -10.66 -14.23
C GLU A 129 20.62 -10.21 -13.17
N ASN A 130 20.18 -9.48 -12.13
CA ASN A 130 21.07 -9.04 -11.05
C ASN A 130 21.62 -10.21 -10.19
N ILE A 131 20.90 -11.34 -10.04
CA ILE A 131 21.46 -12.57 -9.43
C ILE A 131 22.54 -13.16 -10.35
N PHE A 132 22.25 -13.33 -11.64
CA PHE A 132 23.15 -14.02 -12.56
C PHE A 132 24.44 -13.25 -12.82
N ASP A 133 24.39 -11.93 -12.68
CA ASP A 133 25.56 -11.04 -12.72
C ASP A 133 26.30 -10.93 -11.37
N LYS A 134 25.92 -11.74 -10.35
CA LYS A 134 26.46 -11.71 -8.97
C LYS A 134 26.35 -10.34 -8.29
N LEU A 135 25.37 -9.53 -8.69
CA LEU A 135 25.19 -8.20 -8.14
C LEU A 135 24.48 -8.24 -6.78
N VAL A 136 23.85 -9.37 -6.41
CA VAL A 136 23.06 -9.55 -5.18
C VAL A 136 23.36 -10.93 -4.59
N GLN A 137 23.41 -11.04 -3.26
CA GLN A 137 23.53 -12.34 -2.57
C GLN A 137 22.17 -12.77 -2.02
N ILE A 138 21.82 -14.04 -2.20
CA ILE A 138 20.56 -14.59 -1.72
C ILE A 138 20.82 -15.80 -0.86
N LYS A 139 20.19 -15.84 0.31
CA LYS A 139 20.15 -17.02 1.16
C LYS A 139 18.71 -17.47 1.37
N VAL A 140 18.54 -18.77 1.48
CA VAL A 140 17.26 -19.40 1.81
C VAL A 140 17.47 -20.42 2.92
N SER A 141 16.47 -20.66 3.76
CA SER A 141 16.51 -21.84 4.65
C SER A 141 16.57 -23.11 3.79
N SER A 142 17.44 -24.04 4.17
CA SER A 142 17.54 -25.34 3.49
C SER A 142 16.34 -26.24 3.78
N CYS A 143 15.49 -25.89 4.75
CA CYS A 143 14.37 -26.71 5.23
C CYS A 143 14.83 -28.11 5.66
N SER A 144 16.08 -28.24 6.13
CA SER A 144 16.63 -29.52 6.57
C SER A 144 16.15 -29.89 7.97
N LYS A 145 15.81 -28.88 8.79
CA LYS A 145 15.35 -29.02 10.18
C LYS A 145 13.87 -28.73 10.37
N VAL A 146 13.26 -27.98 9.45
CA VAL A 146 11.89 -27.46 9.57
C VAL A 146 11.10 -27.68 8.28
N PRO A 147 9.77 -27.83 8.37
CA PRO A 147 8.93 -27.97 7.19
C PRO A 147 8.78 -26.62 6.46
N PHE A 148 8.49 -26.65 5.16
CA PHE A 148 8.32 -25.45 4.32
C PHE A 148 7.18 -24.52 4.77
N ASN A 149 6.14 -25.02 5.45
CA ASN A 149 5.03 -24.23 5.99
C ASN A 149 5.28 -23.73 7.42
N SER A 150 6.56 -23.59 7.80
CA SER A 150 7.01 -22.95 9.02
C SER A 150 7.64 -21.59 8.71
N PRO A 151 7.67 -20.63 9.65
CA PRO A 151 8.34 -19.34 9.45
C PRO A 151 9.78 -19.50 8.95
N THR A 152 10.59 -20.34 9.60
CA THR A 152 11.99 -20.59 9.21
C THR A 152 12.07 -21.22 7.82
N GLY A 153 11.20 -22.19 7.51
CA GLY A 153 11.14 -22.82 6.19
C GLY A 153 10.76 -21.87 5.05
N THR A 154 10.16 -20.72 5.36
CA THR A 154 9.83 -19.66 4.38
C THR A 154 10.86 -18.53 4.31
N TRP A 155 11.89 -18.56 5.15
CA TRP A 155 12.87 -17.49 5.29
C TRP A 155 13.75 -17.32 4.05
N LEU A 156 13.75 -16.11 3.51
CA LEU A 156 14.53 -15.67 2.37
C LEU A 156 15.28 -14.39 2.79
N GLN A 157 16.55 -14.32 2.44
CA GLN A 157 17.38 -13.14 2.66
C GLN A 157 17.98 -12.70 1.34
N VAL A 158 18.00 -11.40 1.11
CA VAL A 158 18.61 -10.76 -0.04
C VAL A 158 19.50 -9.62 0.44
N ILE A 159 20.76 -9.61 0.00
CA ILE A 159 21.73 -8.56 0.27
C ILE A 159 22.05 -7.85 -1.05
N TYR A 160 21.71 -6.56 -1.11
CA TYR A 160 22.06 -5.62 -2.17
C TYR A 160 23.34 -4.86 -1.76
N PRO A 161 24.51 -5.19 -2.36
CA PRO A 161 25.80 -4.58 -2.06
C PRO A 161 25.94 -3.21 -2.75
N PHE A 162 25.06 -2.25 -2.47
CA PHE A 162 25.08 -0.95 -3.14
C PHE A 162 26.38 -0.17 -2.88
N ALA A 163 27.00 -0.35 -1.69
CA ALA A 163 28.25 0.30 -1.33
C ALA A 163 29.45 -0.20 -2.16
N GLU A 164 29.43 -1.46 -2.57
CA GLU A 164 30.46 -2.07 -3.42
C GLU A 164 30.12 -2.02 -4.91
N ASN A 165 28.84 -1.88 -5.27
CA ASN A 165 28.36 -1.99 -6.64
C ASN A 165 27.56 -0.76 -7.09
N GLN A 166 28.26 0.25 -7.60
CA GLN A 166 27.65 1.50 -8.05
C GLN A 166 26.69 1.32 -9.23
N ARG A 167 26.94 0.37 -10.14
CA ARG A 167 26.02 0.11 -11.26
C ARG A 167 24.68 -0.40 -10.79
N LEU A 168 24.66 -1.25 -9.77
CA LEU A 168 23.43 -1.69 -9.13
C LEU A 168 22.79 -0.53 -8.34
N ALA A 169 23.58 0.21 -7.55
CA ALA A 169 23.10 1.35 -6.78
C ALA A 169 22.38 2.38 -7.66
N ASP A 170 22.91 2.67 -8.85
CA ASP A 170 22.33 3.64 -9.79
C ASP A 170 20.93 3.23 -10.29
N LYS A 171 20.61 1.93 -10.35
CA LYS A 171 19.24 1.45 -10.68
C LYS A 171 18.22 1.80 -9.58
N TYR A 172 18.66 1.93 -8.33
CA TYR A 172 17.81 2.25 -7.18
C TYR A 172 18.01 3.68 -6.69
N ARG A 173 18.93 4.43 -7.28
CA ARG A 173 19.29 5.78 -6.84
C ARG A 173 18.21 6.79 -7.22
N LYS A 174 17.81 7.60 -6.24
CA LYS A 174 17.00 8.79 -6.51
C LYS A 174 17.86 9.86 -7.16
N PHE A 175 17.30 10.57 -8.14
CA PHE A 175 18.05 11.50 -9.00
C PHE A 175 18.80 12.64 -8.27
N ALA A 176 18.38 12.99 -7.04
CA ALA A 176 18.78 14.23 -6.37
C ALA A 176 19.86 14.06 -5.30
N ASP A 177 19.73 13.02 -4.50
CA ASP A 177 20.56 12.76 -3.33
C ASP A 177 20.66 11.26 -3.10
N GLY A 178 21.65 10.83 -2.32
CA GLY A 178 22.02 9.44 -2.13
C GLY A 178 20.96 8.55 -1.46
N HIS A 179 19.67 8.84 -1.59
CA HIS A 179 18.57 8.02 -1.11
C HIS A 179 18.11 6.99 -2.15
N LEU A 180 17.55 5.89 -1.66
CA LEU A 180 16.90 4.88 -2.49
C LEU A 180 15.52 5.34 -3.00
N LEU A 181 15.15 4.87 -4.18
CA LEU A 181 13.80 4.96 -4.74
C LEU A 181 12.86 4.03 -3.98
N VAL A 182 12.12 4.58 -3.01
CA VAL A 182 11.15 3.82 -2.19
C VAL A 182 10.15 3.03 -3.04
N GLY A 183 9.63 3.62 -4.12
CA GLY A 183 8.70 2.93 -5.03
C GLY A 183 9.30 1.66 -5.65
N LYS A 184 10.53 1.75 -6.15
CA LYS A 184 11.25 0.60 -6.70
C LYS A 184 11.57 -0.43 -5.61
N LEU A 185 11.95 0.03 -4.41
CA LEU A 185 12.20 -0.87 -3.29
C LEU A 185 10.94 -1.65 -2.86
N LEU A 186 9.76 -1.02 -2.86
CA LEU A 186 8.50 -1.70 -2.58
C LEU A 186 8.16 -2.76 -3.61
N GLU A 187 8.47 -2.50 -4.88
CA GLU A 187 8.35 -3.49 -5.95
C GLU A 187 9.21 -4.71 -5.69
N GLU A 188 10.47 -4.52 -5.28
CA GLU A 188 11.34 -5.63 -4.88
C GLU A 188 10.80 -6.38 -3.66
N ILE A 189 10.40 -5.67 -2.60
CA ILE A 189 9.92 -6.29 -1.36
C ILE A 189 8.65 -7.11 -1.61
N ASP A 190 7.72 -6.64 -2.44
CA ASP A 190 6.53 -7.39 -2.84
C ASP A 190 6.92 -8.75 -3.46
N ALA A 191 8.01 -8.77 -4.23
CA ALA A 191 8.47 -9.95 -4.94
C ALA A 191 9.10 -10.97 -4.01
N LEU A 192 9.95 -10.49 -3.10
CA LEU A 192 10.55 -11.30 -2.05
C LEU A 192 9.47 -11.88 -1.13
N CYS A 193 8.47 -11.07 -0.80
CA CYS A 193 7.34 -11.53 0.00
C CYS A 193 6.49 -12.58 -0.72
N ALA A 194 6.33 -12.45 -2.04
CA ALA A 194 5.65 -13.42 -2.87
C ALA A 194 6.43 -14.75 -2.96
N GLU A 195 7.76 -14.69 -3.00
CA GLU A 195 8.62 -15.89 -2.97
C GLU A 195 8.54 -16.62 -1.62
N SER A 196 8.61 -15.92 -0.49
CA SER A 196 8.38 -16.55 0.83
C SER A 196 6.98 -17.17 0.93
N ALA A 197 5.95 -16.51 0.39
CA ALA A 197 4.59 -17.07 0.32
C ALA A 197 4.50 -18.29 -0.62
N TYR A 198 5.25 -18.30 -1.72
CA TYR A 198 5.36 -19.44 -2.62
C TYR A 198 5.97 -20.66 -1.90
N ARG A 199 7.09 -20.45 -1.19
CA ARG A 199 7.78 -21.50 -0.42
C ARG A 199 6.85 -22.12 0.64
N PHE A 200 6.03 -21.30 1.30
CA PHE A 200 5.01 -21.77 2.25
C PHE A 200 4.02 -22.77 1.63
N ILE A 201 3.53 -22.48 0.42
CA ILE A 201 2.53 -23.31 -0.26
C ILE A 201 3.20 -24.57 -0.85
N ARG A 202 4.43 -24.46 -1.35
CA ARG A 202 5.16 -25.56 -2.00
C ARG A 202 5.30 -26.79 -1.13
N GLY A 203 5.52 -26.59 0.17
CA GLY A 203 5.66 -27.68 1.14
C GLY A 203 4.55 -28.73 1.16
N ASN A 204 3.37 -28.41 0.61
CA ASN A 204 2.16 -29.21 0.76
C ASN A 204 1.53 -29.70 -0.55
N SER A 205 2.14 -29.46 -1.73
CA SER A 205 1.55 -29.91 -3.01
C SER A 205 2.59 -30.16 -4.10
N ASN A 206 2.49 -31.32 -4.76
CA ASN A 206 3.28 -31.65 -5.96
C ASN A 206 2.81 -30.93 -7.23
N ASP A 207 1.63 -30.29 -7.21
CA ASP A 207 1.13 -29.49 -8.34
C ASP A 207 0.69 -28.08 -7.88
N LEU A 208 1.58 -27.12 -8.09
CA LEU A 208 1.37 -25.69 -7.82
C LEU A 208 1.16 -24.89 -9.10
N SER A 209 1.15 -25.54 -10.26
CA SER A 209 1.08 -24.90 -11.57
C SER A 209 -0.18 -24.03 -11.73
N LYS A 210 -1.21 -24.30 -10.90
CA LYS A 210 -2.52 -23.62 -10.93
C LYS A 210 -2.81 -22.71 -9.74
N VAL A 211 -1.90 -22.56 -8.78
CA VAL A 211 -2.15 -21.72 -7.59
C VAL A 211 -1.51 -20.35 -7.80
N SER A 212 -2.29 -19.32 -8.10
CA SER A 212 -1.80 -17.95 -8.19
C SER A 212 -1.71 -17.27 -6.83
N LYS A 213 -0.77 -16.32 -6.72
CA LYS A 213 -0.58 -15.46 -5.55
C LYS A 213 -0.67 -14.03 -6.02
N VAL A 214 -1.55 -13.27 -5.40
CA VAL A 214 -1.74 -11.86 -5.70
C VAL A 214 -1.60 -11.06 -4.42
N THR A 215 -0.92 -9.93 -4.49
CA THR A 215 -0.84 -8.97 -3.39
C THR A 215 -2.24 -8.43 -3.15
N ALA A 216 -2.82 -8.77 -1.99
CA ALA A 216 -4.18 -8.35 -1.63
C ALA A 216 -4.16 -7.07 -0.82
N ALA A 217 -3.17 -6.96 0.07
CA ALA A 217 -2.92 -5.75 0.84
C ALA A 217 -1.45 -5.66 1.22
N VAL A 218 -1.02 -4.44 1.54
CA VAL A 218 0.27 -4.16 2.17
C VAL A 218 -0.04 -3.35 3.40
N ASP A 219 0.52 -3.74 4.53
CA ASP A 219 0.44 -2.99 5.77
C ASP A 219 1.17 -1.64 5.64
N GLN A 220 1.08 -0.81 6.67
CA GLN A 220 1.78 0.44 6.76
C GLN A 220 3.28 0.24 6.48
N VAL A 221 3.87 1.14 5.69
CA VAL A 221 5.31 1.14 5.41
C VAL A 221 5.93 2.35 6.09
N GLU A 222 6.90 2.09 6.96
CA GLU A 222 7.66 3.13 7.64
C GLU A 222 9.15 2.77 7.65
N PHE A 223 9.99 3.72 7.22
CA PHE A 223 11.44 3.63 7.36
C PHE A 223 11.87 4.53 8.51
N LYS A 224 12.50 3.94 9.53
CA LYS A 224 12.89 4.63 10.77
C LYS A 224 14.04 5.61 10.57
N THR A 225 14.93 5.29 9.63
CA THR A 225 15.97 6.19 9.18
C THR A 225 16.04 6.15 7.66
N PRO A 226 16.59 7.20 7.02
CA PRO A 226 16.72 7.23 5.58
C PRO A 226 17.50 6.00 5.05
N LEU A 227 17.05 5.49 3.92
CA LEU A 227 17.73 4.43 3.18
C LEU A 227 18.64 5.05 2.15
N LEU A 228 19.95 4.79 2.28
CA LEU A 228 20.97 5.39 1.46
C LEU A 228 21.54 4.39 0.44
N VAL A 229 21.94 4.88 -0.71
CA VAL A 229 22.50 4.12 -1.85
C VAL A 229 23.99 3.80 -1.69
N ASP A 230 24.66 4.41 -0.72
CA ASP A 230 26.06 4.14 -0.34
C ASP A 230 26.16 3.17 0.84
N GLU A 231 25.02 2.70 1.36
CA GLU A 231 24.93 1.61 2.33
C GLU A 231 24.45 0.33 1.63
N ASN A 232 24.97 -0.81 2.03
CA ASN A 232 24.43 -2.10 1.63
C ASN A 232 23.05 -2.29 2.25
N LEU A 233 22.13 -2.91 1.53
CA LEU A 233 20.78 -3.18 2.00
C LEU A 233 20.58 -4.67 2.18
N LYS A 234 20.07 -5.09 3.34
CA LYS A 234 19.66 -6.47 3.61
C LYS A 234 18.16 -6.50 3.85
N ILE A 235 17.46 -7.38 3.14
CA ILE A 235 16.03 -7.63 3.31
C ILE A 235 15.85 -9.09 3.67
N ASN A 236 15.24 -9.35 4.83
CA ASN A 236 14.83 -10.68 5.26
C ASN A 236 13.30 -10.79 5.12
N THR A 237 12.79 -11.79 4.41
CA THR A 237 11.36 -12.05 4.27
C THR A 237 10.97 -13.44 4.77
N TYR A 238 9.84 -13.54 5.45
CA TYR A 238 9.32 -14.80 5.98
C TYR A 238 7.84 -14.69 6.35
N VAL A 239 7.14 -15.81 6.35
CA VAL A 239 5.72 -15.84 6.71
C VAL A 239 5.58 -15.79 8.23
N ILE A 240 4.75 -14.87 8.70
CA ILE A 240 4.44 -14.69 10.12
C ILE A 240 3.06 -15.23 10.50
N TYR A 241 2.10 -15.27 9.57
CA TYR A 241 0.76 -15.75 9.86
C TYR A 241 0.08 -16.25 8.58
N CYS A 242 -0.85 -17.19 8.71
CA CYS A 242 -1.69 -17.64 7.61
C CYS A 242 -3.17 -17.70 8.02
N GLY A 243 -4.02 -17.10 7.17
CA GLY A 243 -5.46 -17.31 7.22
C GLY A 243 -5.89 -18.54 6.41
N SER A 244 -7.17 -18.61 6.07
CA SER A 244 -7.70 -19.72 5.25
C SER A 244 -7.19 -19.72 3.80
N SER A 245 -7.00 -18.52 3.24
CA SER A 245 -6.55 -18.29 1.86
C SER A 245 -5.67 -17.05 1.72
N THR A 246 -5.15 -16.55 2.84
CA THR A 246 -4.26 -15.40 2.91
C THR A 246 -2.98 -15.74 3.66
N ILE A 247 -1.85 -15.23 3.18
CA ILE A 247 -0.51 -15.42 3.77
C ILE A 247 0.02 -14.04 4.12
N TYR A 248 0.48 -13.87 5.37
CA TYR A 248 1.07 -12.64 5.87
C TYR A 248 2.57 -12.83 5.90
N THR A 249 3.26 -12.15 4.99
CA THR A 249 4.71 -12.20 4.86
C THR A 249 5.28 -10.90 5.38
N LYS A 250 6.21 -10.99 6.33
CA LYS A 250 6.93 -9.84 6.86
C LYS A 250 8.24 -9.66 6.09
N ALA A 251 8.63 -8.42 5.85
CA ALA A 251 9.93 -8.03 5.36
C ALA A 251 10.61 -7.14 6.40
N ASP A 252 11.79 -7.55 6.87
CA ASP A 252 12.65 -6.77 7.76
C ASP A 252 13.83 -6.20 6.98
N ILE A 253 14.07 -4.91 7.16
CA ILE A 253 14.98 -4.12 6.33
C ILE A 253 16.11 -3.62 7.21
N TYR A 254 17.33 -3.85 6.77
CA TYR A 254 18.56 -3.44 7.44
C TYR A 254 19.49 -2.76 6.45
N SER A 255 20.39 -1.92 6.95
CA SER A 255 21.50 -1.41 6.15
C SER A 255 22.86 -1.63 6.82
N GLN A 256 23.92 -1.55 6.04
CA GLN A 256 25.29 -1.65 6.51
C GLN A 256 26.16 -0.65 5.75
N GLU A 257 26.79 0.26 6.49
CA GLU A 257 27.78 1.19 5.94
C GLU A 257 29.00 0.44 5.42
N LYS A 258 29.66 1.00 4.40
CA LYS A 258 30.86 0.40 3.82
C LYS A 258 31.96 0.20 4.87
N GLY A 259 32.45 -1.04 4.98
CA GLY A 259 33.52 -1.39 5.93
C GLY A 259 33.05 -1.55 7.38
N SER A 260 31.75 -1.39 7.66
CA SER A 260 31.15 -1.78 8.95
C SER A 260 30.77 -3.26 8.91
N ASP A 261 31.02 -3.99 9.99
CA ASP A 261 30.53 -5.37 10.16
C ASP A 261 29.11 -5.43 10.76
N LYS A 262 28.53 -4.28 11.12
CA LYS A 262 27.23 -4.19 11.78
C LYS A 262 26.10 -3.82 10.82
N TRP A 263 25.01 -4.58 10.91
CA TRP A 263 23.73 -4.28 10.25
C TRP A 263 22.85 -3.44 11.17
N LYS A 264 22.35 -2.31 10.68
CA LYS A 264 21.43 -1.41 11.39
C LYS A 264 20.01 -1.66 10.92
N TYR A 265 19.07 -1.87 11.84
CA TYR A 265 17.66 -2.03 11.50
C TYR A 265 17.06 -0.71 10.98
N LYS A 266 16.39 -0.76 9.83
CA LYS A 266 15.80 0.39 9.15
C LYS A 266 14.29 0.40 9.18
N GLY A 267 13.65 -0.75 9.30
CA GLY A 267 12.19 -0.84 9.37
C GLY A 267 11.67 -2.20 8.94
N HIS A 268 10.34 -2.28 8.80
CA HIS A 268 9.66 -3.46 8.29
C HIS A 268 8.41 -3.07 7.53
N THR A 269 7.87 -4.05 6.83
CA THR A 269 6.53 -3.99 6.25
C THR A 269 5.94 -5.40 6.16
N ILE A 270 4.62 -5.51 6.08
CA ILE A 270 3.93 -6.79 5.96
C ILE A 270 3.10 -6.79 4.69
N PHE A 271 3.35 -7.78 3.85
CA PHE A 271 2.59 -8.03 2.63
C PHE A 271 1.60 -9.16 2.88
N ILE A 272 0.38 -8.96 2.41
CA ILE A 272 -0.70 -9.94 2.56
C ILE A 272 -1.05 -10.47 1.17
N MET A 273 -0.67 -11.72 0.95
CA MET A 273 -0.88 -12.42 -0.31
C MET A 273 -2.18 -13.21 -0.24
N ALA A 274 -3.04 -13.09 -1.25
CA ALA A 274 -4.17 -13.97 -1.44
C ALA A 274 -3.77 -15.15 -2.32
N ALA A 275 -3.99 -16.37 -1.81
CA ALA A 275 -3.83 -17.60 -2.57
C ALA A 275 -5.10 -17.90 -3.37
N ARG A 276 -4.94 -18.17 -4.66
CA ARG A 276 -6.02 -18.35 -5.62
C ARG A 276 -5.74 -19.58 -6.49
N LYS A 277 -6.78 -20.26 -6.96
CA LYS A 277 -6.70 -21.33 -7.98
C LYS A 277 -7.74 -21.01 -9.06
N GLY A 278 -7.29 -20.40 -10.14
CA GLY A 278 -8.18 -19.60 -11.00
C GLY A 278 -8.79 -18.45 -10.19
N ASP A 279 -10.09 -18.22 -10.33
CA ASP A 279 -10.78 -17.14 -9.59
C ASP A 279 -11.18 -17.51 -8.15
N LYS A 280 -11.01 -18.78 -7.76
CA LYS A 280 -11.42 -19.27 -6.44
C LYS A 280 -10.31 -19.13 -5.42
N ALA A 281 -10.66 -18.80 -4.18
CA ALA A 281 -9.73 -18.83 -3.06
C ALA A 281 -9.15 -20.24 -2.88
N TYR A 282 -7.84 -20.33 -2.73
CA TYR A 282 -7.14 -21.60 -2.47
C TYR A 282 -6.98 -21.81 -0.97
N LYS A 283 -7.37 -22.99 -0.49
CA LYS A 283 -7.25 -23.35 0.93
C LYS A 283 -5.79 -23.64 1.27
N LEU A 284 -5.25 -22.87 2.19
CA LEU A 284 -3.86 -22.96 2.61
C LEU A 284 -3.63 -24.07 3.64
N PRO A 285 -2.40 -24.62 3.70
CA PRO A 285 -1.97 -25.43 4.83
C PRO A 285 -1.92 -24.57 6.11
N LYS A 286 -2.01 -25.23 7.26
CA LYS A 286 -1.77 -24.56 8.55
C LYS A 286 -0.27 -24.31 8.72
N MET A 287 0.07 -23.20 9.38
CA MET A 287 1.44 -22.92 9.80
C MET A 287 1.86 -23.90 10.90
N VAL A 288 3.12 -24.36 10.82
CA VAL A 288 3.73 -25.29 11.78
C VAL A 288 4.91 -24.60 12.47
N PHE A 289 5.11 -24.89 13.76
CA PHE A 289 6.23 -24.36 14.56
C PHE A 289 7.15 -25.46 15.10
N GLU A 290 6.94 -26.70 14.68
CA GLU A 290 7.79 -27.83 15.04
C GLU A 290 9.18 -27.66 14.41
N GLY A 291 10.24 -27.82 15.22
CA GLY A 291 11.63 -27.66 14.80
C GLY A 291 12.10 -26.21 14.63
N GLU A 292 11.23 -25.21 14.83
CA GLU A 292 11.61 -23.80 14.80
C GLU A 292 12.71 -23.52 15.83
N GLU A 293 13.72 -22.75 15.44
CA GLU A 293 14.80 -22.33 16.33
C GLU A 293 14.29 -21.40 17.44
N TYR A 294 13.16 -20.73 17.18
CA TYR A 294 12.54 -19.75 18.06
C TYR A 294 11.04 -20.05 18.24
N PRO A 295 10.64 -21.12 18.94
CA PRO A 295 9.23 -21.48 19.07
C PRO A 295 8.42 -20.44 19.87
N ASP A 296 9.07 -19.69 20.76
CA ASP A 296 8.42 -18.69 21.61
C ASP A 296 7.84 -17.49 20.83
N VAL A 297 8.32 -17.23 19.61
CA VAL A 297 7.79 -16.14 18.77
C VAL A 297 6.52 -16.53 18.00
N ALA A 298 6.07 -17.78 18.10
CA ALA A 298 4.85 -18.27 17.46
C ALA A 298 3.59 -17.52 17.94
N LYS A 299 3.42 -17.36 19.26
CA LYS A 299 2.25 -16.67 19.84
C LYS A 299 2.21 -15.18 19.48
N PRO A 300 3.32 -14.42 19.61
CA PRO A 300 3.37 -13.05 19.11
C PRO A 300 2.99 -12.91 17.63
N ARG A 301 3.48 -13.81 16.77
CA ARG A 301 3.18 -13.85 15.34
C ARG A 301 1.69 -14.08 15.06
N GLU A 302 1.09 -15.04 15.75
CA GLU A 302 -0.36 -15.31 15.65
C GLU A 302 -1.20 -14.11 16.11
N ALA A 303 -0.84 -13.49 17.24
CA ALA A 303 -1.53 -12.32 17.76
C ALA A 303 -1.45 -11.13 16.77
N LEU A 304 -0.26 -10.85 16.23
CA LEU A 304 -0.06 -9.80 15.24
C LEU A 304 -0.87 -10.07 13.96
N GLY A 305 -0.89 -11.31 13.48
CA GLY A 305 -1.66 -11.70 12.31
C GLY A 305 -3.16 -11.50 12.47
N GLU A 306 -3.75 -11.91 13.59
CA GLU A 306 -5.18 -11.68 13.88
C GLU A 306 -5.49 -10.19 14.04
N GLU A 307 -4.59 -9.41 14.66
CA GLU A 307 -4.74 -7.96 14.77
C GLU A 307 -4.80 -7.29 13.40
N LEU A 308 -3.83 -7.58 12.53
CA LEU A 308 -3.76 -7.01 11.17
C LEU A 308 -4.97 -7.40 10.32
N LYS A 309 -5.39 -8.66 10.42
CA LYS A 309 -6.60 -9.16 9.76
C LYS A 309 -7.83 -8.35 10.18
N ASN A 310 -8.02 -8.14 11.47
CA ASN A 310 -9.14 -7.35 11.99
C ASN A 310 -9.03 -5.88 11.56
N TYR A 311 -7.83 -5.31 11.60
CA TYR A 311 -7.58 -3.94 11.16
C TYR A 311 -7.97 -3.74 9.69
N ILE A 312 -7.51 -4.61 8.79
CA ILE A 312 -7.79 -4.51 7.34
C ILE A 312 -9.26 -4.74 7.01
N ILE A 313 -9.94 -5.64 7.72
CA ILE A 313 -11.39 -5.79 7.59
C ILE A 313 -12.10 -4.49 7.96
N ASN A 314 -11.67 -3.84 9.04
CA ASN A 314 -12.26 -2.60 9.55
C ASN A 314 -11.90 -1.35 8.72
N LEU A 315 -10.79 -1.35 7.97
CA LEU A 315 -10.43 -0.26 7.05
C LEU A 315 -11.50 0.02 5.97
N ASN A 316 -12.39 -0.94 5.69
CA ASN A 316 -13.51 -0.76 4.75
C ASN A 316 -14.61 0.22 5.21
N THR A 317 -14.50 0.76 6.43
CA THR A 317 -15.28 1.93 6.81
C THR A 317 -14.67 3.16 6.14
N ASP A 318 -15.00 3.40 4.87
CA ASP A 318 -14.69 4.65 4.18
C ASP A 318 -14.94 5.83 5.12
N LEU A 319 -13.92 6.64 5.36
CA LEU A 319 -14.08 7.86 6.15
C LEU A 319 -15.04 8.85 5.48
N PHE A 320 -15.30 8.68 4.18
CA PHE A 320 -16.37 9.36 3.42
C PHE A 320 -17.80 8.97 3.86
N LYS A 321 -17.99 7.80 4.51
CA LYS A 321 -19.31 7.39 5.00
C LYS A 321 -19.73 8.15 6.25
N GLN A 322 -18.78 8.80 6.94
CA GLN A 322 -19.08 9.61 8.12
C GLN A 322 -19.05 11.10 7.75
N PRO A 323 -20.18 11.82 7.89
CA PRO A 323 -20.20 13.25 7.63
C PRO A 323 -19.24 13.99 8.55
N PRO A 324 -18.75 15.18 8.15
CA PRO A 324 -17.94 16.03 9.02
C PRO A 324 -18.66 16.32 10.34
N ASN A 325 -17.96 16.20 11.46
CA ASN A 325 -18.49 16.62 12.75
C ASN A 325 -18.51 18.16 12.87
N ARG A 326 -19.07 18.69 13.96
CA ARG A 326 -19.16 20.14 14.18
C ARG A 326 -17.79 20.84 14.13
N ARG A 327 -16.76 20.29 14.78
CA ARG A 327 -15.41 20.87 14.81
C ARG A 327 -14.74 20.85 13.44
N GLU A 328 -14.92 19.76 12.69
CA GLU A 328 -14.42 19.63 11.32
C GLU A 328 -15.12 20.60 10.36
N SER A 329 -16.43 20.79 10.54
CA SER A 329 -17.23 21.73 9.75
C SER A 329 -16.83 23.18 10.05
N GLU A 330 -16.65 23.53 11.33
CA GLU A 330 -16.10 24.82 11.76
C GLU A 330 -14.69 25.03 11.16
N HIS A 331 -13.84 24.00 11.16
CA HIS A 331 -12.51 24.08 10.57
C HIS A 331 -12.52 24.32 9.05
N ILE A 332 -13.37 23.62 8.30
CA ILE A 332 -13.55 23.88 6.85
C ILE A 332 -14.04 25.31 6.64
N TYR A 333 -14.99 25.79 7.45
CA TYR A 333 -15.48 27.16 7.36
C TYR A 333 -14.38 28.21 7.59
N GLU A 334 -13.47 27.98 8.54
CA GLU A 334 -12.31 28.84 8.74
C GLU A 334 -11.36 28.84 7.52
N LEU A 335 -11.12 27.68 6.90
CA LEU A 335 -10.32 27.60 5.67
C LEU A 335 -10.99 28.35 4.51
N PHE A 336 -12.30 28.21 4.36
CA PHE A 336 -13.08 28.94 3.37
C PHE A 336 -13.02 30.46 3.58
N LYS A 337 -13.13 30.95 4.83
CA LYS A 337 -12.97 32.37 5.13
C LYS A 337 -11.58 32.89 4.75
N LYS A 338 -10.53 32.15 5.09
CA LYS A 338 -9.16 32.50 4.68
C LYS A 338 -9.05 32.61 3.17
N GLN A 339 -9.52 31.61 2.43
CA GLN A 339 -9.52 31.61 0.97
C GLN A 339 -10.27 32.82 0.38
N LYS A 340 -11.46 33.13 0.91
CA LYS A 340 -12.31 34.21 0.38
C LYS A 340 -11.80 35.61 0.69
N PHE A 341 -11.18 35.81 1.86
CA PHE A 341 -10.85 37.14 2.37
C PHE A 341 -9.34 37.43 2.47
N GLY A 342 -8.45 36.46 2.22
CA GLY A 342 -7.00 36.71 2.21
C GLY A 342 -6.42 36.90 0.80
N ASN A 343 -5.09 36.74 0.66
CA ASN A 343 -4.37 37.04 -0.57
C ASN A 343 -4.48 35.90 -1.62
N PRO A 344 -5.13 36.12 -2.78
CA PRO A 344 -5.35 35.08 -3.80
C PRO A 344 -4.09 34.43 -4.35
N LYS A 345 -2.97 35.16 -4.40
CA LYS A 345 -1.71 34.66 -4.99
C LYS A 345 -1.05 33.56 -4.15
N GLU A 346 -1.42 33.44 -2.88
CA GLU A 346 -0.86 32.45 -1.95
C GLU A 346 -1.76 31.22 -1.79
N TYR A 347 -2.92 31.19 -2.46
CA TYR A 347 -3.87 30.09 -2.34
C TYR A 347 -3.71 29.09 -3.47
N LYS A 348 -3.34 27.87 -3.09
CA LYS A 348 -3.45 26.68 -3.92
C LYS A 348 -4.50 25.77 -3.34
N THR A 349 -5.44 25.36 -4.17
CA THR A 349 -6.48 24.42 -3.77
C THR A 349 -6.03 22.98 -3.98
N VAL A 350 -6.70 22.01 -3.32
CA VAL A 350 -6.50 20.58 -3.61
C VAL A 350 -6.62 20.31 -5.11
N SER A 351 -7.62 20.90 -5.77
CA SER A 351 -7.84 20.80 -7.21
C SER A 351 -6.68 21.35 -8.06
N ASP A 352 -5.98 22.40 -7.60
CA ASP A 352 -4.81 22.95 -8.30
C ASP A 352 -3.58 22.02 -8.25
N THR A 353 -3.58 21.04 -7.34
CA THR A 353 -2.48 20.08 -7.17
C THR A 353 -2.66 18.79 -7.97
N VAL A 354 -3.76 18.65 -8.73
CA VAL A 354 -4.03 17.40 -9.43
C VAL A 354 -2.98 17.16 -10.52
N LEU A 355 -2.32 16.02 -10.46
CA LEU A 355 -1.42 15.51 -11.50
C LEU A 355 -1.90 14.13 -11.92
N SER A 356 -2.09 13.90 -13.22
CA SER A 356 -2.44 12.58 -13.73
C SER A 356 -1.57 12.16 -14.89
N HIS A 357 -1.39 10.85 -15.02
CA HIS A 357 -0.79 10.24 -16.19
C HIS A 357 -1.43 8.88 -16.46
N ASN A 358 -1.32 8.41 -17.70
CA ASN A 358 -1.82 7.11 -18.11
C ASN A 358 -0.64 6.20 -18.47
N THR A 359 -0.78 4.91 -18.21
CA THR A 359 0.20 3.90 -18.60
C THR A 359 -0.53 2.64 -19.10
N LEU A 360 0.02 2.01 -20.14
CA LEU A 360 -0.47 0.76 -20.69
C LEU A 360 0.22 -0.39 -19.96
N MET A 361 -0.56 -1.33 -19.44
CA MET A 361 -0.07 -2.48 -18.71
C MET A 361 0.54 -3.52 -19.65
N GLN A 362 1.79 -3.89 -19.41
CA GLN A 362 2.59 -4.74 -20.31
C GLN A 362 2.94 -6.10 -19.70
N PRO A 363 3.27 -7.11 -20.53
CA PRO A 363 3.62 -8.45 -20.03
C PRO A 363 4.80 -8.47 -19.04
N GLN A 364 5.82 -7.62 -19.21
CA GLN A 364 6.97 -7.58 -18.29
C GLN A 364 6.63 -7.07 -16.87
N GLU A 365 5.43 -6.53 -16.68
CA GLU A 365 4.94 -5.97 -15.41
C GLU A 365 4.02 -6.97 -14.69
N THR A 366 3.94 -8.20 -15.19
CA THR A 366 3.09 -9.25 -14.63
C THR A 366 3.82 -10.11 -13.61
N ASN A 367 3.06 -10.64 -12.66
CA ASN A 367 3.49 -11.79 -11.89
C ASN A 367 3.51 -13.05 -12.77
N THR A 368 4.05 -14.15 -12.24
CA THR A 368 4.13 -15.47 -12.92
C THR A 368 2.77 -16.06 -13.33
N TYR A 369 1.65 -15.41 -12.99
CA TYR A 369 0.29 -15.81 -13.36
C TYR A 369 -0.38 -14.85 -14.35
N GLY A 370 0.37 -13.90 -14.92
CA GLY A 370 -0.12 -12.99 -15.97
C GLY A 370 -0.99 -11.85 -15.47
N LYS A 371 -1.07 -11.61 -14.14
CA LYS A 371 -1.72 -10.42 -13.57
C LYS A 371 -0.68 -9.35 -13.31
N ILE A 372 -1.03 -8.07 -13.44
CA ILE A 372 -0.11 -6.98 -13.12
C ILE A 372 0.29 -7.05 -11.66
N PHE A 373 1.58 -6.87 -11.44
CA PHE A 373 2.22 -7.04 -10.16
C PHE A 373 1.89 -5.88 -9.22
N GLY A 374 1.56 -6.18 -7.96
CA GLY A 374 1.18 -5.16 -6.98
C GLY A 374 2.30 -4.15 -6.72
N GLY A 375 3.53 -4.65 -6.65
CA GLY A 375 4.78 -3.91 -6.59
C GLY A 375 4.89 -2.83 -7.67
N TYR A 376 4.55 -3.18 -8.91
CA TYR A 376 4.63 -2.25 -10.02
C TYR A 376 3.64 -1.08 -9.88
N LEU A 377 2.39 -1.37 -9.48
CA LEU A 377 1.39 -0.32 -9.22
C LEU A 377 1.82 0.60 -8.07
N MET A 378 2.42 0.05 -7.01
CA MET A 378 3.00 0.84 -5.91
C MET A 378 4.12 1.76 -6.38
N ASN A 379 5.02 1.25 -7.23
CA ASN A 379 6.11 2.04 -7.80
C ASN A 379 5.58 3.22 -8.63
N ARG A 380 4.65 2.96 -9.55
CA ARG A 380 4.00 4.00 -10.37
C ARG A 380 3.22 5.03 -9.53
N ALA A 381 2.57 4.59 -8.46
CA ALA A 381 1.87 5.48 -7.54
C ALA A 381 2.84 6.35 -6.73
N ALA A 382 3.93 5.78 -6.22
CA ALA A 382 4.96 6.53 -5.50
C ALA A 382 5.62 7.56 -6.42
N GLU A 383 5.96 7.19 -7.66
CA GLU A 383 6.50 8.09 -8.67
C GLU A 383 5.54 9.27 -8.94
N SER A 384 4.25 9.00 -9.11
CA SER A 384 3.21 10.03 -9.25
C SER A 384 3.17 10.99 -8.07
N ALA A 385 3.25 10.45 -6.85
CA ALA A 385 3.22 11.25 -5.63
C ALA A 385 4.46 12.14 -5.52
N VAL A 386 5.66 11.60 -5.77
CA VAL A 386 6.91 12.37 -5.80
C VAL A 386 6.82 13.48 -6.83
N MET A 387 6.38 13.20 -8.06
CA MET A 387 6.24 14.21 -9.10
C MET A 387 5.30 15.35 -8.69
N ASN A 388 4.18 15.02 -8.05
CA ASN A 388 3.22 16.02 -7.59
C ASN A 388 3.81 16.92 -6.50
N VAL A 389 4.43 16.33 -5.46
CA VAL A 389 5.08 17.11 -4.40
C VAL A 389 6.14 18.02 -4.99
N LYS A 390 7.03 17.50 -5.85
CA LYS A 390 8.08 18.30 -6.49
C LYS A 390 7.51 19.46 -7.30
N LYS A 391 6.46 19.22 -8.10
CA LYS A 391 5.81 20.25 -8.91
C LYS A 391 5.18 21.34 -8.04
N PHE A 392 4.68 20.96 -6.86
CA PHE A 392 3.99 21.87 -5.96
C PHE A 392 4.95 22.66 -5.05
N THR A 393 6.00 22.03 -4.54
CA THR A 393 6.90 22.63 -3.55
C THR A 393 8.18 23.20 -4.15
N GLU A 394 8.50 22.84 -5.39
CA GLU A 394 9.78 23.05 -6.06
C GLU A 394 10.97 22.40 -5.32
N GLU A 395 10.70 21.58 -4.30
CA GLU A 395 11.75 20.86 -3.60
C GLU A 395 12.36 19.79 -4.50
N VAL A 396 13.69 19.74 -4.50
CA VAL A 396 14.42 18.73 -5.28
C VAL A 396 14.17 17.34 -4.70
N ASN A 397 14.16 17.20 -3.36
CA ASN A 397 14.08 15.90 -2.73
C ASN A 397 12.99 15.78 -1.64
N PRO A 398 11.71 15.58 -2.01
CA PRO A 398 10.70 15.25 -1.03
C PRO A 398 10.87 13.81 -0.55
N GLU A 399 10.99 13.61 0.76
CA GLU A 399 11.23 12.32 1.41
C GLU A 399 9.89 11.67 1.78
N ILE A 400 9.65 10.42 1.36
CA ILE A 400 8.48 9.66 1.81
C ILE A 400 8.78 9.15 3.23
N LEU A 401 8.05 9.65 4.22
CA LEU A 401 8.15 9.19 5.60
C LEU A 401 7.35 7.93 5.85
N TYR A 402 6.17 7.86 5.23
CA TYR A 402 5.17 6.89 5.60
C TYR A 402 4.20 6.64 4.46
N ILE A 403 3.77 5.39 4.35
CA ILE A 403 2.79 4.94 3.37
C ILE A 403 1.68 4.24 4.14
N ASP A 404 0.43 4.66 3.90
CA ASP A 404 -0.73 3.99 4.50
C ASP A 404 -0.82 2.54 4.06
N THR A 405 -1.58 1.75 4.81
CA THR A 405 -2.04 0.44 4.37
C THR A 405 -2.69 0.52 2.99
N ILE A 406 -2.19 -0.29 2.06
CA ILE A 406 -2.63 -0.36 0.67
C ILE A 406 -3.55 -1.56 0.53
N LYS A 407 -4.70 -1.37 -0.14
CA LYS A 407 -5.61 -2.46 -0.50
C LYS A 407 -5.74 -2.55 -2.01
N PHE A 408 -5.54 -3.74 -2.56
CA PHE A 408 -5.79 -4.05 -3.97
C PHE A 408 -7.25 -4.48 -4.12
N ILE A 409 -8.07 -3.60 -4.69
CA ILE A 409 -9.53 -3.73 -4.77
C ILE A 409 -9.92 -4.60 -5.96
N LYS A 410 -9.29 -4.37 -7.12
CA LYS A 410 -9.54 -5.10 -8.36
C LYS A 410 -8.22 -5.60 -8.97
N PRO A 411 -8.18 -6.81 -9.55
CA PRO A 411 -7.04 -7.27 -10.32
C PRO A 411 -6.90 -6.42 -11.59
N VAL A 412 -5.66 -6.29 -12.08
CA VAL A 412 -5.33 -5.56 -13.30
C VAL A 412 -4.66 -6.52 -14.28
N GLU A 413 -5.10 -6.50 -15.54
CA GLU A 413 -4.61 -7.40 -16.59
C GLU A 413 -3.64 -6.69 -17.54
N VAL A 414 -2.87 -7.49 -18.29
CA VAL A 414 -2.10 -7.00 -19.44
C VAL A 414 -3.03 -6.38 -20.46
N GLY A 415 -2.63 -5.26 -21.03
CA GLY A 415 -3.40 -4.49 -22.00
C GLY A 415 -4.39 -3.51 -21.37
N HIS A 416 -4.59 -3.54 -20.06
CA HIS A 416 -5.37 -2.51 -19.38
C HIS A 416 -4.66 -1.15 -19.46
N ILE A 417 -5.44 -0.07 -19.56
CA ILE A 417 -4.94 1.30 -19.51
C ILE A 417 -5.21 1.84 -18.11
N MET A 418 -4.14 2.02 -17.34
CA MET A 418 -4.23 2.54 -15.97
C MET A 418 -3.98 4.04 -15.95
N GLN A 419 -4.85 4.79 -15.28
CA GLN A 419 -4.67 6.20 -14.98
C GLN A 419 -4.33 6.37 -13.50
N PHE A 420 -3.20 7.02 -13.21
CA PHE A 420 -2.80 7.39 -11.87
C PHE A 420 -3.11 8.88 -11.66
N ILE A 421 -3.96 9.20 -10.68
CA ILE A 421 -4.31 10.58 -10.33
C ILE A 421 -3.79 10.91 -8.93
N SER A 422 -2.73 11.71 -8.87
CA SER A 422 -2.14 12.21 -7.64
C SER A 422 -2.76 13.54 -7.21
N ARG A 423 -3.05 13.69 -5.92
CA ARG A 423 -3.60 14.90 -5.30
C ARG A 423 -2.95 15.14 -3.95
N ILE A 424 -2.53 16.36 -3.68
CA ILE A 424 -2.13 16.76 -2.32
C ILE A 424 -3.42 16.98 -1.54
N THR A 425 -3.67 16.16 -0.53
CA THR A 425 -4.95 16.16 0.20
C THR A 425 -4.86 16.92 1.51
N TYR A 426 -3.72 16.87 2.21
CA TYR A 426 -3.57 17.55 3.48
C TYR A 426 -2.13 18.01 3.74
N THR A 427 -1.97 19.13 4.43
CA THR A 427 -0.67 19.67 4.85
C THR A 427 -0.73 20.10 6.31
N THR A 428 0.32 19.80 7.08
CA THR A 428 0.45 20.26 8.47
C THR A 428 1.92 20.38 8.85
N GLY A 429 2.34 21.54 9.37
CA GLY A 429 3.75 21.82 9.63
C GLY A 429 4.60 21.60 8.36
N ASN A 430 5.61 20.74 8.46
CA ASN A 430 6.46 20.32 7.33
C ASN A 430 6.08 18.94 6.78
N MET A 431 4.85 18.48 7.01
CA MET A 431 4.34 17.23 6.47
C MET A 431 3.27 17.49 5.41
N MET A 432 3.27 16.65 4.39
CA MET A 432 2.33 16.71 3.29
C MET A 432 1.81 15.32 2.94
N ARG A 433 0.50 15.16 2.90
CA ARG A 433 -0.16 13.92 2.50
C ARG A 433 -0.63 14.02 1.06
N VAL A 434 -0.32 12.97 0.30
CA VAL A 434 -0.68 12.82 -1.11
C VAL A 434 -1.49 11.55 -1.27
N ALA A 435 -2.66 11.66 -1.89
CA ALA A 435 -3.46 10.50 -2.31
C ALA A 435 -3.22 10.26 -3.81
N VAL A 436 -3.04 9.01 -4.21
CA VAL A 436 -2.93 8.59 -5.60
C VAL A 436 -3.99 7.53 -5.88
N SER A 437 -4.95 7.86 -6.72
CA SER A 437 -5.97 6.92 -7.18
C SER A 437 -5.49 6.24 -8.47
N ALA A 438 -5.46 4.90 -8.50
CA ALA A 438 -5.19 4.14 -9.72
C ALA A 438 -6.49 3.59 -10.30
N LEU A 439 -6.86 4.10 -11.48
CA LEU A 439 -8.11 3.79 -12.17
C LEU A 439 -7.84 2.99 -13.43
N ASP A 440 -8.60 1.92 -13.65
CA ASP A 440 -8.64 1.23 -14.94
C ASP A 440 -9.61 1.97 -15.87
N ILE A 441 -9.09 2.52 -16.97
CA ILE A 441 -9.84 3.30 -17.96
C ILE A 441 -9.91 2.60 -19.33
N THR A 442 -9.71 1.27 -19.35
CA THR A 442 -9.70 0.48 -20.59
C THR A 442 -11.05 0.50 -21.31
N GLU A 443 -12.14 0.39 -20.53
CA GLU A 443 -13.49 0.52 -21.07
C GLU A 443 -13.82 2.00 -21.36
N LYS A 444 -14.67 2.24 -22.36
CA LYS A 444 -15.10 3.61 -22.75
C LYS A 444 -15.93 4.35 -21.68
N ASN A 445 -16.11 3.77 -20.50
CA ASN A 445 -16.79 4.43 -19.38
C ASN A 445 -15.94 5.61 -18.89
N LYS A 446 -16.58 6.77 -18.72
CA LYS A 446 -15.88 8.05 -18.53
C LYS A 446 -15.15 8.21 -17.19
N GLU A 447 -15.47 7.40 -16.19
CA GLU A 447 -15.02 7.61 -14.81
C GLU A 447 -13.88 6.66 -14.37
N GLY A 448 -13.67 5.56 -15.09
CA GLY A 448 -12.67 4.55 -14.72
C GLY A 448 -13.02 3.74 -13.46
N ASP A 449 -12.49 2.53 -13.37
CA ASP A 449 -12.70 1.63 -12.25
C ASP A 449 -11.57 1.74 -11.23
N LEU A 450 -11.88 2.10 -9.98
CA LEU A 450 -10.86 2.17 -8.93
C LEU A 450 -10.28 0.78 -8.62
N THR A 451 -8.98 0.63 -8.83
CA THR A 451 -8.21 -0.58 -8.53
C THR A 451 -7.51 -0.48 -7.19
N ASN A 452 -6.95 0.70 -6.90
CA ASN A 452 -6.15 0.98 -5.71
C ASN A 452 -6.22 2.46 -5.36
N GLU A 453 -6.14 2.76 -4.07
CA GLU A 453 -5.82 4.08 -3.58
C GLU A 453 -4.59 3.99 -2.68
N PHE A 454 -3.60 4.83 -2.96
CA PHE A 454 -2.35 4.91 -2.23
C PHE A 454 -2.29 6.24 -1.49
N HIS A 455 -1.86 6.24 -0.24
CA HIS A 455 -1.58 7.48 0.47
C HIS A 455 -0.15 7.51 0.98
N PHE A 456 0.53 8.59 0.65
CA PHE A 456 1.92 8.86 1.01
C PHE A 456 1.98 10.08 1.91
N VAL A 457 2.83 10.05 2.92
CA VAL A 457 3.18 11.22 3.74
C VAL A 457 4.63 11.57 3.48
N PHE A 458 4.85 12.83 3.13
CA PHE A 458 6.15 13.39 2.83
C PHE A 458 6.64 14.29 3.95
N LYS A 459 7.95 14.26 4.21
CA LYS A 459 8.67 15.30 4.93
C LYS A 459 9.15 16.34 3.93
N LEU A 460 8.92 17.60 4.28
CA LEU A 460 9.33 18.75 3.50
C LEU A 460 10.35 19.57 4.27
N LYS A 461 11.14 20.36 3.54
CA LYS A 461 12.03 21.38 4.11
C LYS A 461 11.25 22.63 4.49
N GLY A 462 10.23 22.97 3.70
CA GLY A 462 9.34 24.11 3.93
C GLY A 462 8.00 23.75 4.58
N GLN A 463 7.22 24.78 4.87
CA GLN A 463 5.80 24.65 5.18
C GLN A 463 5.00 25.11 3.97
N TYR A 464 4.06 24.28 3.54
CA TYR A 464 3.20 24.57 2.41
C TYR A 464 1.76 24.37 2.82
N ASN A 465 0.87 25.21 2.32
CA ASN A 465 -0.55 25.16 2.65
C ASN A 465 -1.36 24.88 1.39
N ILE A 466 -2.34 24.00 1.53
CA ILE A 466 -3.39 23.79 0.55
C ILE A 466 -4.76 24.03 1.18
N TYR A 467 -5.73 24.39 0.36
CA TYR A 467 -7.08 24.72 0.79
C TYR A 467 -8.12 23.92 -0.01
N PRO A 468 -9.26 23.53 0.59
CA PRO A 468 -10.31 22.91 -0.20
C PRO A 468 -11.01 23.95 -1.08
N GLY A 469 -11.05 23.72 -2.41
CA GLY A 469 -11.72 24.63 -3.35
C GLY A 469 -13.19 24.27 -3.59
N THR A 470 -13.56 23.01 -3.38
CA THR A 470 -14.91 22.48 -3.53
C THR A 470 -15.35 21.74 -2.26
N TYR A 471 -16.63 21.35 -2.19
CA TYR A 471 -17.10 20.46 -1.12
C TYR A 471 -16.38 19.10 -1.18
N TYR A 472 -16.14 18.57 -2.38
CA TYR A 472 -15.39 17.33 -2.55
C TYR A 472 -13.95 17.46 -2.06
N ASP A 473 -13.27 18.58 -2.37
CA ASP A 473 -11.93 18.88 -1.84
C ASP A 473 -11.95 18.97 -0.31
N SER A 474 -13.04 19.48 0.27
CA SER A 474 -13.20 19.55 1.74
C SER A 474 -13.24 18.16 2.36
N LEU A 475 -13.90 17.20 1.71
CA LEU A 475 -13.93 15.81 2.16
C LEU A 475 -12.56 15.15 2.03
N LEU A 476 -11.87 15.32 0.90
CA LEU A 476 -10.49 14.84 0.71
C LEU A 476 -9.53 15.42 1.75
N TYR A 477 -9.66 16.72 2.04
CA TYR A 477 -8.83 17.39 3.03
C TYR A 477 -9.08 16.86 4.45
N LEU A 478 -10.34 16.68 4.83
CA LEU A 478 -10.68 16.11 6.12
C LEU A 478 -10.23 14.66 6.24
N GLU A 479 -10.34 13.86 5.18
CA GLU A 479 -9.83 12.50 5.20
C GLU A 479 -8.30 12.49 5.40
N GLY A 480 -7.57 13.31 4.63
CA GLY A 480 -6.13 13.46 4.79
C GLY A 480 -5.75 13.91 6.19
N LYS A 481 -6.52 14.84 6.77
CA LYS A 481 -6.37 15.28 8.17
C LYS A 481 -6.60 14.15 9.16
N ARG A 482 -7.73 13.44 9.09
CA ARG A 482 -8.06 12.31 9.98
C ARG A 482 -6.98 11.23 9.95
N ARG A 483 -6.51 10.85 8.77
CA ARG A 483 -5.44 9.86 8.59
C ARG A 483 -4.11 10.33 9.18
N THR A 484 -3.77 11.61 8.99
CA THR A 484 -2.52 12.19 9.51
C THR A 484 -2.57 12.38 11.03
N GLU A 485 -3.70 12.82 11.59
CA GLU A 485 -3.89 12.90 13.05
C GLU A 485 -3.86 11.51 13.69
N TYR A 486 -4.44 10.49 13.04
CA TYR A 486 -4.28 9.11 13.48
C TYR A 486 -2.82 8.68 13.46
N LEU A 487 -2.05 9.07 12.44
CA LEU A 487 -0.63 8.78 12.34
C LEU A 487 0.19 9.41 13.47
N LEU A 488 -0.16 10.62 13.92
CA LEU A 488 0.59 11.39 14.93
C LEU A 488 0.19 11.12 16.38
N ASN A 489 -1.06 10.72 16.63
CA ASN A 489 -1.59 10.50 17.99
C ASN A 489 -1.37 9.07 18.53
N PHE A 490 -0.92 8.16 17.67
CA PHE A 490 -0.54 6.80 18.00
C PHE A 490 0.93 6.58 17.68
#